data_AF-A0A397VME7-F1
#
_entry.id   AF-A0A397VME7-F1
#
_cell.length_a   1.000
_cell.length_b   1.000
_cell.length_c   1.000
_cell.angle_alpha   90.00
_cell.angle_beta   90.00
_cell.angle_gamma   90.00
#
_symmetry.space_group_name_H-M   'P 1'
#
loop_
_entity.id
_entity.type
_entity.pdbx_description
1 polymer ?
#
loop_
_entity_poly.entity_id
_entity_poly.type
_entity_poly.pdbx_seq_one_letter_code
_entity_poly.pdbx_strand_id
1 'polypeptide(L)'
;METITSKDENSRNETGKNLDDKNDTITVIVIIKSKNHYRLFPQKIKLDEVRTMLLKNDHDNDNDPNIGSNCRFLYFSKNKAEIRPIDEPNLSLLEVVEKKNDGIHYLYTTRNAEFDLTQLGVEKGFRINKDGSVISTSDKAFKINLDEIMIEKINKKIERVHECKHETAAECKRSLIFDAKLSAPSEWVSVSTGLSHEISNQTFNQHMTHTKHSSELLIRGVINLDKYVTAEENFINDVKNLVNKTIDDNDKKSKLCEIWEKYGHFYARRLILGGAIIKNEKYTKNSGANFTAKFSTYLIYHS
;
A
#
# COMPACT_ATOMS: atom_id res chain seq x y z
N MET A 1 13.01 -23.21 -77.72
CA MET A 1 11.66 -22.89 -78.21
C MET A 1 11.03 -22.02 -77.13
N GLU A 2 10.73 -20.77 -77.52
CA GLU A 2 9.80 -19.78 -76.94
C GLU A 2 9.95 -19.36 -75.44
N THR A 3 10.38 -18.13 -75.14
CA THR A 3 9.65 -16.81 -75.05
C THR A 3 9.30 -16.51 -73.57
N ILE A 4 10.05 -15.65 -72.84
CA ILE A 4 9.86 -14.19 -72.60
C ILE A 4 8.47 -13.91 -71.94
N THR A 5 8.31 -13.41 -70.72
CA THR A 5 8.33 -11.99 -70.19
C THR A 5 7.55 -12.02 -68.85
N SER A 6 7.56 -11.10 -67.87
CA SER A 6 7.92 -9.68 -67.77
C SER A 6 7.95 -9.20 -66.30
N LYS A 7 8.82 -8.21 -66.02
CA LYS A 7 8.65 -6.92 -65.30
C LYS A 7 8.01 -6.91 -63.89
N ASP A 8 8.77 -6.52 -62.85
CA ASP A 8 9.13 -5.15 -62.41
C ASP A 8 7.97 -4.41 -61.72
N GLU A 9 8.10 -4.10 -60.41
CA GLU A 9 8.43 -2.73 -59.96
C GLU A 9 8.46 -2.60 -58.41
N ASN A 10 9.42 -1.79 -57.98
CA ASN A 10 9.69 -1.31 -56.62
C ASN A 10 8.49 -0.64 -55.94
N SER A 11 8.41 -0.75 -54.60
CA SER A 11 8.31 0.48 -53.79
C SER A 11 9.09 0.37 -52.48
N ARG A 12 9.93 1.38 -52.25
CA ARG A 12 10.62 1.70 -50.99
C ARG A 12 9.62 2.27 -49.99
N ASN A 13 9.83 1.96 -48.71
CA ASN A 13 9.79 2.89 -47.57
C ASN A 13 10.30 2.09 -46.34
N GLU A 14 11.55 2.29 -45.94
CA GLU A 14 12.00 3.24 -44.92
C GLU A 14 11.42 3.02 -43.51
N THR A 15 12.36 2.71 -42.61
CA THR A 15 12.39 3.07 -41.19
C THR A 15 11.31 2.52 -40.28
N GLY A 16 11.63 1.37 -39.69
CA GLY A 16 11.26 1.06 -38.31
C GLY A 16 12.45 0.38 -37.67
N LYS A 17 13.23 1.11 -36.87
CA LYS A 17 14.21 0.51 -35.96
C LYS A 17 13.48 -0.57 -35.15
N ASN A 18 13.77 -1.84 -35.42
CA ASN A 18 13.45 -2.91 -34.50
C ASN A 18 14.26 -2.66 -33.22
N LEU A 19 13.64 -1.98 -32.26
CA LEU A 19 13.93 -2.11 -30.85
C LEU A 19 13.50 -3.52 -30.43
N ASP A 20 14.24 -4.52 -30.90
CA ASP A 20 14.26 -5.85 -30.28
C ASP A 20 15.21 -5.77 -29.09
N ASP A 21 14.82 -4.96 -28.09
CA ASP A 21 15.37 -5.06 -26.75
C ASP A 21 14.69 -6.29 -26.13
N LYS A 22 15.12 -7.47 -26.60
CA LYS A 22 14.76 -8.74 -25.97
C LYS A 22 15.22 -8.62 -24.53
N ASN A 23 14.26 -8.41 -23.63
CA ASN A 23 14.47 -8.57 -22.20
C ASN A 23 14.80 -10.04 -21.97
N ASP A 24 16.07 -10.39 -22.14
CA ASP A 24 16.59 -11.71 -21.82
C ASP A 24 16.14 -12.04 -20.39
N THR A 25 15.46 -13.16 -20.24
CA THR A 25 14.99 -13.64 -18.94
C THR A 25 15.93 -14.72 -18.41
N ILE A 26 16.00 -14.82 -17.09
CA ILE A 26 16.76 -15.86 -16.39
C ILE A 26 15.81 -16.71 -15.55
N THR A 27 16.06 -18.03 -15.54
CA THR A 27 15.38 -18.96 -14.65
C THR A 27 16.03 -18.91 -13.27
N VAL A 28 15.24 -18.57 -12.26
CA VAL A 28 15.64 -18.47 -10.86
C VAL A 28 14.84 -19.45 -10.01
N ILE A 29 15.54 -20.24 -9.21
CA ILE A 29 14.97 -21.02 -8.11
C ILE A 29 15.00 -20.16 -6.85
N VAL A 30 13.83 -19.71 -6.40
CA VAL A 30 13.65 -19.01 -5.12
C VAL A 30 13.50 -20.05 -4.01
N ILE A 31 14.39 -20.01 -3.03
CA ILE A 31 14.42 -20.97 -1.92
C ILE A 31 13.77 -20.31 -0.69
N ILE A 32 12.61 -20.82 -0.25
CA ILE A 32 11.84 -20.30 0.89
C ILE A 32 11.54 -21.45 1.87
N LYS A 33 12.04 -21.38 3.11
CA LYS A 33 11.73 -22.35 4.19
C LYS A 33 11.77 -23.83 3.73
N SER A 34 12.82 -24.20 3.00
CA SER A 34 13.04 -25.55 2.44
C SER A 34 12.19 -25.95 1.23
N LYS A 35 11.42 -25.03 0.64
CA LYS A 35 10.75 -25.21 -0.65
C LYS A 35 11.50 -24.47 -1.76
N ASN A 36 11.52 -25.09 -2.93
CA ASN A 36 12.11 -24.52 -4.14
C ASN A 36 10.98 -24.09 -5.07
N HIS A 37 11.04 -22.85 -5.56
CA HIS A 37 10.06 -22.32 -6.49
C HIS A 37 10.73 -21.76 -7.72
N TYR A 38 10.24 -22.12 -8.90
CA TYR A 38 10.82 -21.71 -10.17
C TYR A 38 10.14 -20.44 -10.67
N ARG A 39 10.92 -19.43 -11.04
CA ARG A 39 10.43 -18.19 -11.62
C ARG A 39 11.35 -17.68 -12.73
N LEU A 40 10.75 -17.08 -13.75
CA LEU A 40 11.46 -16.33 -14.78
C LEU A 40 11.49 -14.85 -14.40
N PHE A 41 12.67 -14.26 -14.42
CA PHE A 41 12.85 -12.83 -14.17
C PHE A 41 13.61 -12.17 -15.32
N PRO A 42 13.33 -10.90 -15.65
CA PRO A 42 14.20 -10.12 -16.53
C PRO A 42 15.63 -10.09 -15.97
N GLN A 43 16.63 -10.24 -16.83
CA GLN A 43 18.03 -10.36 -16.40
C GLN A 43 18.55 -9.13 -15.65
N LYS A 44 18.05 -7.94 -16.01
CA LYS A 44 18.46 -6.65 -15.43
C LYS A 44 17.52 -6.14 -14.33
N ILE A 45 16.59 -6.96 -13.85
CA ILE A 45 15.61 -6.55 -12.85
C ILE A 45 16.28 -6.17 -11.53
N LYS A 46 15.75 -5.14 -10.87
CA LYS A 46 16.13 -4.74 -9.52
C LYS A 46 15.51 -5.64 -8.48
N LEU A 47 16.15 -5.76 -7.32
CA LEU A 47 15.75 -6.73 -6.31
C LEU A 47 14.42 -6.35 -5.61
N ASP A 48 14.12 -5.06 -5.49
CA ASP A 48 12.84 -4.55 -4.99
C ASP A 48 11.68 -4.81 -5.97
N GLU A 49 11.95 -4.74 -7.28
CA GLU A 49 11.01 -5.17 -8.32
C GLU A 49 10.76 -6.69 -8.25
N VAL A 50 11.80 -7.50 -8.05
CA VAL A 50 11.67 -8.96 -7.80
C VAL A 50 10.81 -9.22 -6.57
N ARG A 51 11.04 -8.52 -5.46
CA ARG A 51 10.19 -8.60 -4.26
C ARG A 51 8.74 -8.29 -4.61
N THR A 52 8.51 -7.20 -5.33
CA THR A 52 7.17 -6.79 -5.76
C THR A 52 6.49 -7.89 -6.57
N MET A 53 7.20 -8.53 -7.50
CA MET A 53 6.68 -9.66 -8.29
C MET A 53 6.38 -10.90 -7.44
N LEU A 54 7.20 -11.19 -6.44
CA LEU A 54 7.01 -12.34 -5.54
C LEU A 54 5.95 -12.08 -4.44
N LEU A 55 5.58 -10.82 -4.20
CA LEU A 55 4.49 -10.41 -3.32
C LEU A 55 3.15 -10.35 -4.08
N LYS A 56 3.17 -9.81 -5.30
CA LYS A 56 2.01 -9.70 -6.18
C LYS A 56 1.75 -11.05 -6.83
N ASN A 57 0.89 -11.84 -6.19
CA ASN A 57 0.36 -13.08 -6.76
C ASN A 57 -0.67 -12.77 -7.87
N ASP A 58 -0.34 -11.85 -8.78
CA ASP A 58 -1.31 -11.22 -9.69
C ASP A 58 -1.67 -12.11 -10.89
N HIS A 59 -0.88 -13.15 -11.16
CA HIS A 59 -1.20 -14.19 -12.13
C HIS A 59 -0.62 -15.52 -11.66
N ASP A 60 -1.40 -16.58 -11.86
CA ASP A 60 -1.08 -18.01 -11.72
C ASP A 60 -1.53 -18.69 -10.42
N ASN A 61 -1.91 -19.96 -10.61
CA ASN A 61 -2.55 -20.89 -9.68
C ASN A 61 -2.03 -20.79 -8.23
N ASP A 62 -2.87 -21.18 -7.25
CA ASP A 62 -2.62 -21.24 -5.78
C ASP A 62 -1.28 -21.87 -5.30
N ASN A 63 -0.44 -22.36 -6.21
CA ASN A 63 0.84 -23.00 -5.96
C ASN A 63 2.07 -22.07 -6.03
N ASP A 64 1.90 -20.82 -6.47
CA ASP A 64 3.03 -19.91 -6.59
C ASP A 64 3.49 -19.28 -5.27
N PRO A 65 4.80 -19.06 -5.09
CA PRO A 65 5.38 -18.61 -3.82
C PRO A 65 4.99 -17.17 -3.50
N ASN A 66 4.20 -16.98 -2.45
CA ASN A 66 4.11 -15.68 -1.77
C ASN A 66 5.29 -15.55 -0.79
N ILE A 67 6.29 -14.74 -1.16
CA ILE A 67 7.40 -14.40 -0.28
C ILE A 67 6.89 -13.36 0.73
N GLY A 68 6.14 -13.79 1.75
CA GLY A 68 5.53 -12.87 2.72
C GLY A 68 6.50 -11.82 3.24
N SER A 69 6.00 -10.65 3.64
CA SER A 69 6.78 -9.44 4.01
C SER A 69 7.95 -9.67 4.97
N ASN A 70 7.87 -10.70 5.82
CA ASN A 70 8.90 -11.09 6.76
C ASN A 70 10.05 -11.92 6.17
N CYS A 71 10.13 -12.04 4.85
CA CYS A 71 11.25 -12.67 4.17
C CYS A 71 12.30 -11.64 3.75
N ARG A 72 13.56 -12.03 3.83
CA ARG A 72 14.72 -11.23 3.42
C ARG A 72 15.55 -12.01 2.41
N PHE A 73 16.01 -11.32 1.37
CA PHE A 73 16.95 -11.92 0.42
C PHE A 73 18.32 -12.03 1.05
N LEU A 74 19.10 -13.01 0.60
CA LEU A 74 20.45 -13.26 1.09
C LEU A 74 21.46 -13.07 -0.04
N TYR A 75 22.58 -12.42 0.25
CA TYR A 75 23.73 -12.40 -0.65
C TYR A 75 24.33 -13.79 -0.77
N PHE A 76 24.31 -14.38 -1.97
CA PHE A 76 25.08 -15.61 -2.16
C PHE A 76 26.59 -15.37 -1.93
N SER A 77 27.14 -14.31 -2.50
CA SER A 77 28.58 -13.99 -2.48
C SER A 77 29.15 -13.62 -1.11
N LYS A 78 28.30 -13.23 -0.14
CA LYS A 78 28.71 -12.77 1.19
C LYS A 78 28.24 -13.71 2.30
N ASN A 79 28.54 -15.00 2.17
CA ASN A 79 28.17 -16.03 3.15
C ASN A 79 26.67 -16.01 3.54
N LYS A 80 25.78 -15.73 2.60
CA LYS A 80 24.33 -15.63 2.85
C LYS A 80 23.95 -14.55 3.87
N ALA A 81 24.70 -13.45 3.94
CA ALA A 81 24.32 -12.27 4.70
C ALA A 81 22.98 -11.69 4.22
N GLU A 82 22.16 -11.21 5.16
CA GLU A 82 20.85 -10.61 4.85
C GLU A 82 20.99 -9.28 4.10
N ILE A 83 20.14 -9.10 3.09
CA ILE A 83 19.94 -7.86 2.37
C ILE A 83 18.82 -7.09 3.07
N ARG A 84 19.10 -5.86 3.50
CA ARG A 84 18.06 -5.00 4.09
C ARG A 84 17.14 -4.50 2.98
N PRO A 85 15.83 -4.34 3.24
CA PRO A 85 14.88 -3.85 2.24
C PRO A 85 15.29 -2.53 1.59
N ILE A 86 15.89 -1.61 2.35
CA ILE A 86 16.36 -0.31 1.86
C ILE A 86 17.52 -0.41 0.85
N ASP A 87 18.26 -1.53 0.87
CA ASP A 87 19.38 -1.76 -0.03
C ASP A 87 18.93 -2.44 -1.34
N GLU A 88 17.72 -3.04 -1.38
CA GLU A 88 17.22 -3.81 -2.53
C GLU A 88 17.12 -3.01 -3.85
N PRO A 89 16.65 -1.74 -3.88
CA PRO A 89 16.60 -0.95 -5.13
C PRO A 89 17.98 -0.71 -5.77
N ASN A 90 19.03 -0.78 -4.95
CA ASN A 90 20.40 -0.56 -5.41
C ASN A 90 21.06 -1.84 -5.97
N LEU A 91 20.41 -2.99 -5.81
CA LEU A 91 20.94 -4.29 -6.20
C LEU A 91 20.19 -4.85 -7.41
N SER A 92 20.93 -5.36 -8.38
CA SER A 92 20.39 -6.19 -9.45
C SER A 92 20.29 -7.65 -9.01
N LEU A 93 19.32 -8.38 -9.58
CA LEU A 93 19.13 -9.79 -9.29
C LEU A 93 20.41 -10.63 -9.53
N LEU A 94 21.14 -10.34 -10.60
CA LEU A 94 22.37 -11.04 -10.97
C LEU A 94 23.53 -10.87 -9.98
N GLU A 95 23.53 -9.81 -9.16
CA GLU A 95 24.55 -9.58 -8.14
C GLU A 95 24.33 -10.45 -6.88
N VAL A 96 23.12 -11.01 -6.74
CA VAL A 96 22.67 -11.65 -5.50
C VAL A 96 22.50 -13.16 -5.65
N VAL A 97 22.10 -13.63 -6.83
CA VAL A 97 21.85 -15.05 -7.11
C VAL A 97 23.14 -15.87 -7.20
N GLU A 98 23.07 -17.13 -6.76
CA GLU A 98 24.08 -18.15 -7.09
C GLU A 98 23.91 -18.59 -8.54
N LYS A 99 25.01 -18.64 -9.29
CA LYS A 99 25.04 -19.18 -10.66
C LYS A 99 25.62 -20.59 -10.61
N LYS A 100 24.87 -21.59 -11.09
CA LYS A 100 25.39 -22.94 -11.28
C LYS A 100 25.68 -23.23 -12.75
N ASN A 101 26.50 -24.26 -12.97
CA ASN A 101 26.96 -24.67 -14.31
C ASN A 101 25.83 -25.21 -15.20
N ASP A 102 24.65 -25.49 -14.63
CA ASP A 102 23.43 -25.90 -15.33
C ASP A 102 22.65 -24.71 -15.93
N GLY A 103 23.15 -23.48 -15.76
CA GLY A 103 22.46 -22.25 -16.18
C GLY A 103 21.34 -21.81 -15.25
N ILE A 104 21.13 -22.53 -14.13
CA ILE A 104 20.11 -22.22 -13.14
C ILE A 104 20.68 -21.24 -12.12
N HIS A 105 19.88 -20.22 -11.82
CA HIS A 105 20.19 -19.21 -10.82
C HIS A 105 19.43 -19.52 -9.53
N TYR A 106 20.03 -19.31 -8.36
CA TYR A 106 19.36 -19.55 -7.07
C TYR A 106 19.29 -18.27 -6.26
N LEU A 107 18.07 -17.90 -5.87
CA LEU A 107 17.81 -16.77 -4.98
C LEU A 107 17.47 -17.30 -3.59
N TYR A 108 18.36 -17.02 -2.64
CA TYR A 108 18.21 -17.46 -1.26
C TYR A 108 17.40 -16.45 -0.46
N THR A 109 16.50 -16.96 0.37
CA THR A 109 15.69 -16.16 1.26
C THR A 109 15.78 -16.72 2.68
N THR A 110 15.78 -15.85 3.68
CA THR A 110 15.48 -16.20 5.06
C THR A 110 14.12 -15.64 5.43
N ARG A 111 13.49 -16.24 6.43
CA ARG A 111 12.24 -15.72 6.99
C ARG A 111 12.49 -15.32 8.43
N ASN A 112 12.54 -14.01 8.66
CA ASN A 112 12.67 -13.48 10.00
C ASN A 112 11.36 -13.72 10.78
N ALA A 113 11.53 -14.13 12.04
CA ALA A 113 10.42 -14.26 12.98
C ALA A 113 9.94 -12.88 13.46
N GLU A 114 10.79 -11.86 13.32
CA GLU A 114 10.55 -10.51 13.80
C GLU A 114 10.17 -9.59 12.65
N PHE A 115 9.18 -8.76 12.94
CA PHE A 115 8.66 -7.76 12.02
C PHE A 115 9.62 -6.56 12.00
N ASP A 116 9.95 -6.09 10.80
CA ASP A 116 10.84 -4.95 10.63
C ASP A 116 10.06 -3.65 10.85
N LEU A 117 10.20 -3.09 12.05
CA LEU A 117 9.50 -1.88 12.46
C LEU A 117 9.83 -0.64 11.60
N THR A 118 10.95 -0.64 10.87
CA THR A 118 11.29 0.46 9.96
C THR A 118 10.32 0.59 8.79
N GLN A 119 9.60 -0.49 8.47
CA GLN A 119 8.60 -0.51 7.39
C GLN A 119 7.28 0.16 7.76
N LEU A 120 7.07 0.52 9.02
CA LEU A 120 5.78 1.06 9.47
C LEU A 120 5.43 2.39 8.80
N GLY A 121 6.40 3.26 8.53
CA GLY A 121 6.16 4.55 7.87
C GLY A 121 5.18 5.48 8.60
N VAL A 122 4.90 5.22 9.89
CA VAL A 122 3.82 5.87 10.67
C VAL A 122 4.21 7.19 11.34
N GLU A 123 5.38 7.72 11.03
CA GLU A 123 5.82 9.07 11.45
C GLU A 123 5.05 10.19 10.74
N LYS A 124 4.34 9.85 9.67
CA LYS A 124 3.52 10.75 8.86
C LYS A 124 2.07 10.68 9.28
N GLY A 125 1.38 11.82 9.28
CA GLY A 125 -0.07 11.83 9.41
C GLY A 125 -0.76 11.42 8.11
N PHE A 126 -2.07 11.19 8.22
CA PHE A 126 -2.94 10.82 7.12
C PHE A 126 -3.94 11.92 6.86
N ARG A 127 -4.27 12.16 5.60
CA ARG A 127 -5.33 13.07 5.17
C ARG A 127 -6.43 12.31 4.44
N ILE A 128 -7.64 12.84 4.56
CA ILE A 128 -8.80 12.40 3.78
C ILE A 128 -9.02 13.44 2.69
N ASN A 129 -8.90 13.03 1.44
CA ASN A 129 -9.17 13.88 0.29
C ASN A 129 -10.69 14.10 0.12
N LYS A 130 -11.06 15.02 -0.78
CA LYS A 130 -12.46 15.33 -1.10
C LYS A 130 -13.24 14.14 -1.67
N ASP A 131 -12.55 13.21 -2.32
CA ASP A 131 -13.12 11.95 -2.83
C ASP A 131 -13.27 10.87 -1.74
N GLY A 132 -12.86 11.17 -0.50
CA GLY A 132 -12.88 10.25 0.63
C GLY A 132 -11.63 9.38 0.77
N SER A 133 -10.72 9.39 -0.22
CA SER A 133 -9.50 8.58 -0.19
C SER A 133 -8.58 9.00 0.96
N VAL A 134 -7.98 8.00 1.61
CA VAL A 134 -7.01 8.22 2.69
C VAL A 134 -5.61 8.08 2.13
N ILE A 135 -4.79 9.12 2.29
CA ILE A 135 -3.39 9.11 1.86
C ILE A 135 -2.47 9.60 2.97
N SER A 136 -1.24 9.09 2.98
CA SER A 136 -0.18 9.58 3.87
C SER A 136 0.34 10.93 3.36
N THR A 137 0.71 11.80 4.29
CA THR A 137 1.29 13.12 3.98
C THR A 137 2.79 13.02 3.63
N SER A 138 3.32 14.07 3.00
CA SER A 138 4.75 14.16 2.70
C SER A 138 5.57 14.40 3.97
N ASP A 139 5.08 15.28 4.83
CA ASP A 139 5.80 15.80 5.98
C ASP A 139 5.60 14.94 7.22
N LYS A 140 6.68 14.76 7.99
CA LYS A 140 6.62 14.06 9.27
C LYS A 140 6.00 14.98 10.31
N ALA A 141 4.91 14.51 10.92
CA ALA A 141 4.26 15.20 12.03
C ALA A 141 4.79 14.68 13.38
N PHE A 142 5.36 13.48 13.38
CA PHE A 142 5.76 12.76 14.58
C PHE A 142 7.12 12.09 14.41
N LYS A 143 7.78 11.84 15.54
CA LYS A 143 8.90 10.91 15.68
C LYS A 143 8.46 9.70 16.49
N ILE A 144 9.02 8.55 16.15
CA ILE A 144 8.73 7.30 16.86
C ILE A 144 10.03 6.67 17.31
N ASN A 145 10.14 6.38 18.61
CA ASN A 145 11.28 5.62 19.12
C ASN A 145 11.07 4.14 18.82
N LEU A 146 11.60 3.66 17.69
CA LEU A 146 11.44 2.28 17.24
C LEU A 146 12.04 1.26 18.22
N ASP A 147 13.11 1.61 18.92
CA ASP A 147 13.82 0.72 19.84
C ASP A 147 12.99 0.39 21.10
N GLU A 148 12.04 1.26 21.44
CA GLU A 148 11.14 1.07 22.59
C GLU A 148 9.82 0.38 22.21
N ILE A 149 9.53 0.23 20.91
CA ILE A 149 8.26 -0.36 20.48
C ILE A 149 8.21 -1.83 20.92
N MET A 150 7.23 -2.12 21.78
CA MET A 150 6.84 -3.48 22.07
C MET A 150 5.70 -3.94 21.17
N ILE A 151 5.94 -5.03 20.43
CA ILE A 151 4.90 -5.74 19.69
C ILE A 151 4.22 -6.73 20.64
N GLU A 152 2.95 -6.49 20.94
CA GLU A 152 2.12 -7.47 21.63
C GLU A 152 1.80 -8.60 20.65
N LYS A 153 2.45 -9.76 20.80
CA LYS A 153 2.20 -10.93 19.94
C LYS A 153 0.85 -11.52 20.28
N ILE A 154 -0.10 -11.39 19.37
CA ILE A 154 -1.46 -11.90 19.51
C ILE A 154 -1.71 -12.82 18.33
N ASN A 155 -2.19 -14.03 18.56
CA ASN A 155 -2.61 -14.92 17.48
C ASN A 155 -4.14 -15.07 17.50
N LYS A 156 -4.85 -14.20 16.78
CA LYS A 156 -6.32 -14.14 16.84
C LYS A 156 -6.93 -13.95 15.46
N LYS A 157 -7.95 -14.75 15.17
CA LYS A 157 -8.85 -14.51 14.04
C LYS A 157 -10.08 -13.75 14.51
N ILE A 158 -10.48 -12.69 13.80
CA ILE A 158 -11.67 -11.89 14.09
C ILE A 158 -12.45 -11.70 12.81
N GLU A 159 -13.73 -12.02 12.84
CA GLU A 159 -14.66 -11.66 11.78
C GLU A 159 -15.48 -10.45 12.24
N ARG A 160 -15.55 -9.42 11.39
CA ARG A 160 -16.34 -8.22 11.63
C ARG A 160 -17.23 -7.96 10.43
N VAL A 161 -18.46 -7.53 10.71
CA VAL A 161 -19.38 -7.01 9.70
C VAL A 161 -19.81 -5.63 10.17
N HIS A 162 -19.63 -4.64 9.31
CA HIS A 162 -19.98 -3.25 9.55
C HIS A 162 -20.89 -2.77 8.43
N GLU A 163 -21.97 -2.10 8.81
CA GLU A 163 -22.79 -1.38 7.84
C GLU A 163 -22.41 0.10 7.90
N CYS A 164 -21.91 0.62 6.78
CA CYS A 164 -21.54 2.00 6.62
C CYS A 164 -22.67 2.74 5.91
N LYS A 165 -23.20 3.77 6.56
CA LYS A 165 -24.24 4.66 6.00
C LYS A 165 -23.67 5.78 5.10
N HIS A 166 -22.35 5.97 5.15
CA HIS A 166 -21.64 7.05 4.46
C HIS A 166 -20.40 6.50 3.74
N GLU A 167 -20.10 7.06 2.57
CA GLU A 167 -18.98 6.62 1.74
C GLU A 167 -17.63 6.81 2.45
N THR A 168 -17.46 7.89 3.22
CA THR A 168 -16.21 8.15 3.98
C THR A 168 -15.95 7.09 5.05
N ALA A 169 -17.00 6.62 5.72
CA ALA A 169 -16.89 5.52 6.68
C ALA A 169 -16.58 4.20 5.95
N ALA A 170 -17.21 3.97 4.79
CA ALA A 170 -16.91 2.81 3.96
C ALA A 170 -15.45 2.82 3.49
N GLU A 171 -14.94 3.98 3.07
CA GLU A 171 -13.57 4.16 2.60
C GLU A 171 -12.56 3.95 3.73
N CYS A 172 -12.81 4.49 4.93
CA CYS A 172 -11.99 4.20 6.09
C CYS A 172 -11.88 2.68 6.35
N LYS A 173 -12.98 1.93 6.21
CA LYS A 173 -12.95 0.47 6.37
C LYS A 173 -12.20 -0.23 5.23
N ARG A 174 -12.36 0.22 3.98
CA ARG A 174 -11.58 -0.27 2.83
C ARG A 174 -10.09 -0.02 3.00
N SER A 175 -9.72 1.13 3.58
CA SER A 175 -8.35 1.47 3.97
C SER A 175 -7.89 0.81 5.27
N LEU A 176 -8.62 -0.20 5.78
CA LEU A 176 -8.26 -0.97 6.98
C LEU A 176 -8.18 -0.15 8.28
N ILE A 177 -8.90 0.96 8.35
CA ILE A 177 -9.00 1.82 9.53
C ILE A 177 -10.16 1.31 10.41
N PHE A 178 -9.86 0.28 11.20
CA PHE A 178 -10.88 -0.49 11.92
C PHE A 178 -11.44 0.20 13.16
N ASP A 179 -10.59 0.92 13.90
CA ASP A 179 -10.94 1.53 15.18
C ASP A 179 -10.86 3.07 15.11
N ALA A 180 -11.07 3.66 13.92
CA ALA A 180 -11.34 5.09 13.84
C ALA A 180 -12.59 5.40 14.67
N LYS A 181 -12.38 5.88 15.90
CA LYS A 181 -13.41 6.55 16.68
C LYS A 181 -13.64 7.91 16.04
N LEU A 182 -14.38 7.91 14.93
CA LEU A 182 -14.99 9.13 14.41
C LEU A 182 -16.15 9.49 15.35
N SER A 183 -15.82 9.86 16.58
CA SER A 183 -16.80 10.29 17.59
C SER A 183 -17.36 11.69 17.29
N ALA A 184 -16.81 12.38 16.29
CA ALA A 184 -17.40 13.57 15.70
C ALA A 184 -18.16 13.15 14.43
N PRO A 185 -19.50 13.26 14.41
CA PRO A 185 -20.30 12.87 13.26
C PRO A 185 -19.99 13.83 12.12
N SER A 186 -19.34 13.37 11.05
CA SER A 186 -19.25 14.04 9.73
C SER A 186 -18.67 15.48 9.65
N GLU A 187 -18.70 16.31 10.68
CA GLU A 187 -18.41 17.74 10.64
C GLU A 187 -16.95 18.02 10.32
N TRP A 188 -16.02 17.25 10.88
CA TRP A 188 -14.60 17.43 10.61
C TRP A 188 -14.23 17.11 9.16
N VAL A 189 -14.80 16.06 8.56
CA VAL A 189 -14.61 15.74 7.12
C VAL A 189 -15.31 16.77 6.24
N SER A 190 -16.50 17.22 6.62
CA SER A 190 -17.23 18.27 5.90
C SER A 190 -16.48 19.62 5.93
N VAL A 191 -15.88 19.97 7.05
CA VAL A 191 -15.06 21.19 7.22
C VAL A 191 -13.73 21.06 6.47
N SER A 192 -13.03 19.93 6.53
CA SER A 192 -11.76 19.73 5.81
C SER A 192 -11.94 19.62 4.29
N THR A 193 -13.12 19.25 3.80
CA THR A 193 -13.43 19.24 2.37
C THR A 193 -13.88 20.60 1.82
N GLY A 194 -14.02 21.61 2.68
CA GLY A 194 -14.47 22.95 2.31
C GLY A 194 -15.95 23.00 1.91
N LEU A 195 -16.74 22.00 2.30
CA LEU A 195 -18.17 21.98 2.07
C LEU A 195 -18.84 22.82 3.17
N SER A 196 -19.61 23.83 2.78
CA SER A 196 -20.42 24.57 3.75
C SER A 196 -21.34 23.59 4.50
N HIS A 197 -21.61 23.87 5.77
CA HIS A 197 -22.43 23.05 6.64
C HIS A 197 -23.82 22.73 6.03
N GLU A 198 -24.31 23.62 5.15
CA GLU A 198 -25.57 23.50 4.42
C GLU A 198 -25.50 22.54 3.22
N ILE A 199 -24.43 22.61 2.41
CA ILE A 199 -24.22 21.67 1.29
C ILE A 199 -23.94 20.27 1.82
N SER A 200 -23.13 20.17 2.88
CA SER A 200 -22.85 18.91 3.58
C SER A 200 -24.16 18.22 4.01
N ASN A 201 -25.08 18.93 4.66
CA ASN A 201 -26.33 18.34 5.14
C ASN A 201 -27.27 17.90 4.01
N GLN A 202 -27.28 18.62 2.88
CA GLN A 202 -28.09 18.26 1.72
C GLN A 202 -27.54 17.00 1.02
N THR A 203 -26.23 16.90 0.81
CA THR A 203 -25.58 15.71 0.22
C THR A 203 -25.60 14.51 1.17
N PHE A 204 -25.46 14.75 2.48
CA PHE A 204 -25.51 13.72 3.54
C PHE A 204 -26.85 12.99 3.59
N ASN A 205 -27.96 13.70 3.38
CA ASN A 205 -29.30 13.12 3.40
C ASN A 205 -29.75 12.53 2.04
N GLN A 206 -29.25 13.05 0.91
CA GLN A 206 -29.70 12.63 -0.41
C GLN A 206 -28.99 11.39 -0.98
N HIS A 207 -27.83 11.01 -0.43
CA HIS A 207 -27.06 9.84 -0.88
C HIS A 207 -26.59 8.96 0.28
N MET A 208 -27.52 8.42 1.09
CA MET A 208 -27.20 7.31 1.98
C MET A 208 -26.97 6.04 1.16
N THR A 209 -25.72 5.79 0.78
CA THR A 209 -25.27 4.49 0.28
C THR A 209 -25.03 3.57 1.46
N HIS A 210 -25.82 2.50 1.55
CA HIS A 210 -25.58 1.45 2.54
C HIS A 210 -24.54 0.50 1.97
N THR A 211 -23.30 0.63 2.45
CA THR A 211 -22.24 -0.32 2.14
C THR A 211 -22.07 -1.28 3.30
N LYS A 212 -22.30 -2.57 3.06
CA LYS A 212 -21.96 -3.61 4.03
C LYS A 212 -20.51 -4.04 3.79
N HIS A 213 -19.68 -3.80 4.78
CA HIS A 213 -18.28 -4.16 4.79
C HIS A 213 -18.09 -5.35 5.74
N SER A 214 -17.66 -6.49 5.21
CA SER A 214 -17.24 -7.61 6.03
C SER A 214 -15.74 -7.78 5.94
N SER A 215 -15.10 -8.08 7.07
CA SER A 215 -13.67 -8.29 7.14
C SER A 215 -13.35 -9.49 8.01
N GLU A 216 -12.50 -10.36 7.52
CA GLU A 216 -11.85 -11.40 8.30
C GLU A 216 -10.41 -10.96 8.57
N LEU A 217 -10.08 -10.78 9.84
CA LEU A 217 -8.78 -10.31 10.30
C LEU A 217 -8.03 -11.45 10.95
N LEU A 218 -6.81 -11.71 10.48
CA LEU A 218 -5.87 -12.61 11.10
C LEU A 218 -4.79 -11.77 11.79
N ILE A 219 -4.99 -11.47 13.06
CA ILE A 219 -4.09 -10.68 13.88
C ILE A 219 -2.94 -11.57 14.37
N ARG A 220 -1.72 -11.09 14.14
CA ARG A 220 -0.45 -11.71 14.56
C ARG A 220 0.30 -10.85 15.58
N GLY A 221 0.00 -9.55 15.63
CA GLY A 221 0.52 -8.65 16.64
C GLY A 221 -0.21 -7.32 16.68
N VAL A 222 0.00 -6.58 17.76
CA VAL A 222 -0.52 -5.23 17.94
C VAL A 222 0.60 -4.34 18.45
N ILE A 223 0.69 -3.14 17.89
CA ILE A 223 1.56 -2.08 18.37
C ILE A 223 0.69 -0.92 18.84
N ASN A 224 0.87 -0.49 20.08
CA ASN A 224 0.23 0.71 20.62
C ASN A 224 1.24 1.85 20.60
N LEU A 225 1.04 2.83 19.72
CA LEU A 225 2.01 3.90 19.44
C LEU A 225 1.93 5.07 20.42
N ASP A 226 0.84 5.22 21.18
CA ASP A 226 0.61 6.35 22.10
C ASP A 226 1.75 6.63 23.08
N LYS A 227 2.52 5.61 23.46
CA LYS A 227 3.63 5.72 24.40
C LYS A 227 4.97 6.04 23.75
N TYR A 228 5.06 5.88 22.42
CA TYR A 228 6.32 5.91 21.67
C TYR A 228 6.37 7.04 20.65
N VAL A 229 5.31 7.85 20.57
CA VAL A 229 5.14 8.94 19.61
C VAL A 229 5.41 10.27 20.31
N THR A 230 6.30 11.07 19.72
CA THR A 230 6.48 12.49 20.08
C THR A 230 6.18 13.37 18.87
N ALA A 231 5.63 14.56 19.10
CA ALA A 231 5.39 15.52 18.04
C ALA A 231 6.71 16.08 17.50
N GLU A 232 6.79 16.23 16.18
CA GLU A 232 8.00 16.74 15.54
C GLU A 232 8.14 18.26 15.74
N GLU A 233 9.36 18.74 15.91
CA GLU A 233 9.62 20.14 16.25
C GLU A 233 9.04 21.12 15.21
N ASN A 234 9.12 20.77 13.92
CA ASN A 234 8.54 21.56 12.84
C ASN A 234 7.01 21.69 12.97
N PHE A 235 6.32 20.59 13.30
CA PHE A 235 4.88 20.61 13.54
C PHE A 235 4.53 21.47 14.75
N ILE A 236 5.27 21.32 15.86
CA ILE A 236 5.09 22.13 17.06
C ILE A 236 5.29 23.62 16.76
N ASN A 237 6.33 23.97 16.00
CA ASN A 237 6.65 25.35 15.65
C ASN A 237 5.59 25.97 14.75
N ASP A 238 5.09 25.25 13.74
CA ASP A 238 4.02 25.74 12.87
C ASP A 238 2.75 26.04 13.67
N VAL A 239 2.36 25.17 14.61
CA VAL A 239 1.21 25.39 15.49
C VAL A 239 1.46 26.56 16.46
N LYS A 240 2.61 26.63 17.12
CA LYS A 240 2.96 27.73 18.03
C LYS A 240 2.96 29.09 17.31
N ASN A 241 3.54 29.13 16.12
CA ASN A 241 3.59 30.33 15.28
C ASN A 241 2.19 30.82 14.92
N LEU A 242 1.24 29.91 14.70
CA LEU A 242 -0.15 30.27 14.46
C LEU A 242 -0.84 30.79 15.72
N VAL A 243 -0.70 30.08 16.85
CA VAL A 243 -1.34 30.44 18.12
C VAL A 243 -0.88 31.82 18.63
N ASN A 244 0.40 32.14 18.44
CA ASN A 244 1.00 33.40 18.89
C ASN A 244 0.71 34.59 17.96
N LYS A 245 0.15 34.36 16.76
CA LYS A 245 -0.16 35.44 15.83
C LYS A 245 -1.46 36.15 16.22
N THR A 246 -1.39 37.48 16.31
CA THR A 246 -2.55 38.35 16.45
C THR A 246 -3.18 38.60 15.08
N ILE A 247 -3.93 37.61 14.59
CA ILE A 247 -4.76 37.69 13.37
C ILE A 247 -6.21 37.36 13.73
N ASP A 248 -7.16 37.68 12.86
CA ASP A 248 -8.56 37.36 13.09
C ASP A 248 -8.82 35.85 13.07
N ASP A 249 -9.97 35.45 13.63
CA ASP A 249 -10.29 34.04 13.83
C ASP A 249 -10.51 33.28 12.52
N ASN A 250 -10.94 33.94 11.44
CA ASN A 250 -11.11 33.27 10.14
C ASN A 250 -9.74 33.00 9.51
N ASP A 251 -8.82 33.96 9.57
CA ASP A 251 -7.44 33.77 9.15
C ASP A 251 -6.72 32.69 9.97
N LYS A 252 -6.99 32.60 11.28
CA LYS A 252 -6.47 31.52 12.11
C LYS A 252 -6.98 30.15 11.66
N LYS A 253 -8.29 30.04 11.39
CA LYS A 253 -8.90 28.79 10.89
C LYS A 253 -8.28 28.38 9.55
N SER A 254 -8.15 29.33 8.62
CA SER A 254 -7.55 29.05 7.30
C SER A 254 -6.13 28.49 7.42
N LYS A 255 -5.27 29.14 8.23
CA LYS A 255 -3.90 28.67 8.46
C LYS A 255 -3.84 27.34 9.22
N LEU A 256 -4.79 27.07 10.10
CA LEU A 256 -4.88 25.77 10.77
C LEU A 256 -5.20 24.65 9.77
N CYS A 257 -6.09 24.90 8.81
CA CYS A 257 -6.35 23.97 7.71
C CYS A 257 -5.09 23.72 6.86
N GLU A 258 -4.30 24.76 6.56
CA GLU A 258 -3.02 24.60 5.84
C GLU A 258 -2.04 23.69 6.60
N ILE A 259 -1.93 23.85 7.93
CA ILE A 259 -1.09 22.99 8.78
C ILE A 259 -1.60 21.54 8.73
N TRP A 260 -2.92 21.33 8.79
CA TRP A 260 -3.51 19.99 8.73
C TRP A 260 -3.34 19.33 7.36
N GLU A 261 -3.43 20.07 6.26
CA GLU A 261 -3.12 19.55 4.92
C GLU A 261 -1.66 19.12 4.79
N LYS A 262 -0.75 19.87 5.43
CA LYS A 262 0.70 19.58 5.43
C LYS A 262 1.04 18.33 6.24
N TYR A 263 0.56 18.24 7.47
CA TYR A 263 0.99 17.20 8.44
C TYR A 263 0.00 16.03 8.60
N GLY A 264 -1.22 16.18 8.09
CA GLY A 264 -2.29 15.19 8.18
C GLY A 264 -3.38 15.56 9.18
N HIS A 265 -4.56 15.03 8.96
CA HIS A 265 -5.76 15.24 9.78
C HIS A 265 -5.79 14.30 10.99
N PHE A 266 -5.14 13.15 10.90
CA PHE A 266 -5.04 12.16 11.97
C PHE A 266 -3.75 11.35 11.86
N TYR A 267 -3.45 10.57 12.89
CA TYR A 267 -2.31 9.68 12.95
C TYR A 267 -2.71 8.31 13.46
N ALA A 268 -1.88 7.30 13.16
CA ALA A 268 -2.11 5.96 13.67
C ALA A 268 -1.67 5.87 15.13
N ARG A 269 -2.63 5.67 16.04
CA ARG A 269 -2.37 5.41 17.46
C ARG A 269 -2.09 3.95 17.77
N ARG A 270 -2.59 3.06 16.92
CA ARG A 270 -2.53 1.61 17.08
C ARG A 270 -2.40 0.95 15.72
N LEU A 271 -1.50 -0.02 15.63
CA LEU A 271 -1.29 -0.83 14.44
C LEU A 271 -1.62 -2.29 14.73
N ILE A 272 -2.21 -2.94 13.75
CA ILE A 272 -2.54 -4.37 13.80
C ILE A 272 -1.70 -5.04 12.74
N LEU A 273 -0.79 -5.90 13.17
CA LEU A 273 0.07 -6.69 12.29
C LEU A 273 -0.62 -8.01 11.99
N GLY A 274 -0.69 -8.41 10.72
CA GLY A 274 -1.43 -9.61 10.34
C GLY A 274 -1.80 -9.68 8.87
N GLY A 275 -2.92 -10.34 8.60
CA GLY A 275 -3.58 -10.34 7.30
C GLY A 275 -5.04 -9.93 7.44
N ALA A 276 -5.62 -9.42 6.36
CA ALA A 276 -7.03 -9.10 6.28
C ALA A 276 -7.61 -9.62 4.97
N ILE A 277 -8.85 -10.13 5.02
CA ILE A 277 -9.68 -10.38 3.84
C ILE A 277 -10.86 -9.43 3.96
N ILE A 278 -11.02 -8.56 2.97
CA ILE A 278 -12.09 -7.57 2.91
C ILE A 278 -13.12 -8.03 1.87
N LYS A 279 -14.40 -7.90 2.19
CA LYS A 279 -15.50 -8.12 1.24
C LYS A 279 -16.48 -6.96 1.34
N ASN A 280 -16.78 -6.35 0.21
CA ASN A 280 -17.65 -5.19 0.10
C ASN A 280 -18.93 -5.56 -0.66
N GLU A 281 -20.07 -5.29 -0.05
CA GLU A 281 -21.38 -5.42 -0.69
C GLU A 281 -22.03 -4.02 -0.68
N LYS A 282 -22.27 -3.47 -1.88
CA LYS A 282 -22.97 -2.18 -2.03
C LYS A 282 -24.44 -2.44 -2.29
N TYR A 283 -25.30 -1.74 -1.55
CA TYR A 283 -26.74 -1.75 -1.76
C TYR A 283 -27.23 -0.32 -1.98
N THR A 284 -27.81 -0.07 -3.16
CA THR A 284 -28.49 1.18 -3.45
C THR A 284 -29.98 0.93 -3.26
N LYS A 285 -30.59 1.60 -2.27
CA LYS A 285 -32.02 1.52 -2.04
C LYS A 285 -32.72 2.48 -3.02
N ASN A 286 -32.78 2.11 -4.30
CA ASN A 286 -33.65 2.82 -5.23
C ASN A 286 -35.09 2.43 -4.91
N SER A 287 -35.97 3.42 -4.81
CA SER A 287 -37.42 3.22 -4.77
C SER A 287 -37.86 2.45 -6.04
N GLY A 288 -37.88 1.12 -5.98
CA GLY A 288 -38.43 0.25 -7.02
C GLY A 288 -37.54 -0.86 -7.59
N ALA A 289 -36.22 -0.89 -7.36
CA ALA A 289 -35.38 -1.98 -7.87
C ALA A 289 -34.12 -2.21 -7.00
N ASN A 290 -34.01 -3.43 -6.45
CA ASN A 290 -32.83 -3.87 -5.72
C ASN A 290 -31.73 -4.27 -6.72
N PHE A 291 -30.78 -3.39 -6.97
CA PHE A 291 -29.54 -3.76 -7.67
C PHE A 291 -28.51 -4.23 -6.63
N THR A 292 -28.07 -5.49 -6.72
CA THR A 292 -27.00 -6.03 -5.87
C THR A 292 -25.76 -6.19 -6.72
N ALA A 293 -24.74 -5.36 -6.48
CA ALA A 293 -23.42 -5.55 -7.07
C ALA A 293 -22.47 -6.09 -6.00
N LYS A 294 -21.94 -7.31 -6.23
CA LYS A 294 -20.92 -7.91 -5.38
C LYS A 294 -19.55 -7.58 -5.95
N PHE A 295 -18.74 -6.84 -5.19
CA PHE A 295 -17.35 -6.60 -5.51
C PHE A 295 -16.50 -7.22 -4.40
N SER A 296 -15.78 -8.30 -4.72
CA SER A 296 -14.80 -8.87 -3.80
C SER A 296 -13.44 -8.27 -4.11
N THR A 297 -12.91 -7.46 -3.20
CA THR A 297 -11.54 -6.93 -3.31
C THR A 297 -10.69 -7.61 -2.24
N TYR A 298 -9.82 -8.51 -2.66
CA TYR A 298 -8.85 -9.14 -1.76
C TYR A 298 -7.69 -8.16 -1.55
N LEU A 299 -7.71 -7.43 -0.44
CA LEU A 299 -6.56 -6.62 -0.03
C LEU A 299 -5.82 -7.36 1.08
N ILE A 300 -4.89 -8.23 0.68
CA ILE A 300 -3.99 -8.90 1.61
C ILE A 300 -2.90 -7.89 1.97
N TYR A 301 -3.12 -7.12 3.04
CA TYR A 301 -2.09 -6.26 3.60
C TYR A 301 -1.08 -7.13 4.34
N HIS A 302 -0.01 -7.50 3.65
CA HIS A 302 1.22 -7.95 4.29
C HIS A 302 2.15 -6.74 4.36
N SER A 303 2.05 -5.99 5.46
CA SER A 303 3.17 -5.14 5.87
C SER A 303 4.27 -6.03 6.42
#